data_AF-A0A961AGU9-F1
#
_entry.id   AF-A0A961AGU9-F1
#
_cell.length_a   1.000
_cell.length_b   1.000
_cell.length_c   1.000
_cell.angle_alpha   90.00
_cell.angle_beta   90.00
_cell.angle_gamma   90.00
#
_symmetry.space_group_name_H-M   'P 1'
#
loop_
_entity.id
_entity.type
_entity.pdbx_description
1 polymer ?
#
loop_
_entity_poly.entity_id
_entity_poly.type
_entity_poly.pdbx_seq_one_letter_code
_entity_poly.pdbx_strand_id
1 'polypeptide(L)'
;MSDAILQIRDLVVGFDTDAGRVVAVDGVNLDAPRGKTLGIVGESGCGKSVTAFSINRLLPQPSGKILGGSIRFEGRELTNLPIDEIRHLRGKEIGMIFQEPMTALNPVHRIGRQLAEAILLHEPNVPPSEVLQRSVKMLEQVRIPSPGERIEAYPHQLSGGMRQRVMI
;
A
#
# COMPACT_ATOMS: atom_id res chain seq x y z
N MET A 1 8.16 6.28 -26.50
CA MET A 1 7.43 5.34 -25.61
C MET A 1 7.41 5.98 -24.22
N SER A 2 6.28 5.93 -23.51
CA SER A 2 6.12 6.62 -22.23
C SER A 2 7.05 6.02 -21.16
N ASP A 3 7.84 6.85 -20.48
CA ASP A 3 8.68 6.50 -19.32
C ASP A 3 7.87 6.40 -18.01
N ALA A 4 6.57 6.08 -18.14
CA ALA A 4 5.67 5.95 -17.02
C ALA A 4 5.89 4.61 -16.31
N ILE A 5 6.14 4.68 -15.00
CA ILE A 5 6.21 3.49 -14.14
C ILE A 5 4.82 2.94 -13.86
N LEU A 6 3.80 3.81 -13.80
CA LEU A 6 2.40 3.43 -13.64
C LEU A 6 1.56 4.09 -14.73
N GLN A 7 0.70 3.32 -15.38
CA GLN A 7 -0.25 3.79 -16.38
C GLN A 7 -1.64 3.27 -16.05
N ILE A 8 -2.64 4.14 -16.07
CA ILE A 8 -4.05 3.77 -15.96
C ILE A 8 -4.76 4.28 -17.21
N ARG A 9 -5.57 3.42 -17.82
CA ARG A 9 -6.37 3.76 -19.00
C ARG A 9 -7.81 3.32 -18.81
N ASP A 10 -8.72 4.26 -19.04
CA ASP A 10 -10.17 4.07 -19.00
C ASP A 10 -10.66 3.27 -17.78
N LEU A 11 -10.07 3.54 -16.61
CA LEU A 11 -10.40 2.82 -15.39
C LEU A 11 -11.84 3.12 -14.96
N VAL A 12 -12.64 2.06 -14.84
CA VAL A 12 -14.00 2.13 -14.31
C VAL A 12 -14.09 1.22 -13.09
N VAL A 13 -14.56 1.77 -11.97
CA VAL A 13 -14.74 1.04 -10.70
C VAL A 13 -16.14 1.28 -10.18
N GLY A 14 -16.83 0.19 -9.84
CA GLY A 14 -18.17 0.25 -9.26
C GLY A 14 -18.29 -0.55 -7.98
N PHE A 15 -19.34 -0.22 -7.23
CA PHE A 15 -19.73 -0.86 -5.99
C PHE A 15 -21.16 -1.35 -6.11
N ASP A 16 -21.39 -2.62 -5.83
CA ASP A 16 -22.74 -3.17 -5.70
C ASP A 16 -23.29 -2.80 -4.30
N THR A 17 -24.44 -2.12 -4.26
CA THR A 17 -25.15 -1.72 -3.03
C THR A 17 -26.60 -2.22 -3.08
N ASP A 18 -27.33 -2.15 -1.96
CA ASP A 18 -28.74 -2.56 -1.90
C ASP A 18 -29.63 -1.72 -2.83
N ALA A 19 -29.26 -0.47 -3.12
CA ALA A 19 -29.96 0.42 -4.03
C ALA A 19 -29.55 0.24 -5.50
N GLY A 20 -28.64 -0.70 -5.78
CA GLY A 20 -28.07 -0.95 -7.10
C GLY A 20 -26.59 -0.59 -7.19
N ARG A 21 -26.04 -0.64 -8.41
CA ARG A 21 -24.63 -0.39 -8.66
C ARG A 21 -24.33 1.09 -8.71
N VAL A 22 -23.31 1.51 -7.96
CA VAL A 22 -22.77 2.88 -7.99
C VAL A 22 -21.41 2.85 -8.66
N VAL A 23 -21.20 3.68 -9.68
CA VAL A 23 -19.88 3.86 -10.31
C VAL A 23 -19.15 4.98 -9.56
N ALA A 24 -18.01 4.63 -8.95
CA ALA A 24 -17.23 5.55 -8.13
C ALA A 24 -16.02 6.13 -8.89
N VAL A 25 -15.56 5.45 -9.93
CA VAL A 25 -14.52 5.90 -10.85
C VAL A 25 -15.00 5.59 -12.26
N ASP A 26 -14.96 6.56 -13.16
CA ASP A 26 -15.49 6.44 -14.52
C ASP A 26 -14.50 7.02 -15.53
N GLY A 27 -13.86 6.16 -16.33
CA GLY A 27 -12.99 6.55 -17.43
C GLY A 27 -11.70 7.26 -17.04
N VAL A 28 -11.12 6.97 -15.86
CA VAL A 28 -9.89 7.66 -15.41
C VAL A 28 -8.68 7.23 -16.22
N ASN A 29 -7.93 8.23 -16.70
CA ASN A 29 -6.67 8.09 -17.40
C ASN A 29 -5.57 8.83 -16.63
N LEU A 30 -4.49 8.15 -16.25
CA LEU A 30 -3.32 8.78 -15.62
C LEU A 30 -2.01 8.09 -15.98
N ASP A 31 -0.91 8.84 -15.93
CA ASP A 31 0.46 8.35 -16.04
C ASP A 31 1.28 8.91 -14.87
N ALA A 32 1.98 8.04 -14.15
CA ALA A 32 3.01 8.44 -13.20
C ALA A 32 4.40 8.16 -13.81
N PRO A 33 5.19 9.19 -14.15
CA PRO A 33 6.55 9.01 -14.64
C PRO A 33 7.47 8.41 -13.57
N ARG A 34 8.46 7.62 -14.00
CA ARG A 34 9.47 7.07 -13.08
C ARG A 34 10.20 8.20 -12.33
N GLY A 35 10.36 8.03 -11.01
CA GLY A 35 11.08 9.00 -10.17
C GLY A 35 10.36 10.35 -9.99
N LYS A 36 9.07 10.45 -10.33
CA LYS A 36 8.25 11.63 -10.12
C LYS A 36 7.12 11.35 -9.13
N THR A 37 6.63 12.41 -8.51
CA THR A 37 5.47 12.38 -7.63
C THR A 37 4.24 12.83 -8.40
N LEU A 38 3.21 11.97 -8.46
CA LEU A 38 1.89 12.32 -8.97
C LEU A 38 0.94 12.60 -7.80
N GLY A 39 0.34 13.79 -7.77
CA GLY A 39 -0.70 14.14 -6.81
C GLY A 39 -2.10 14.01 -7.43
N ILE A 40 -3.04 13.39 -6.70
CA ILE A 40 -4.46 13.35 -7.07
C ILE A 40 -5.23 14.18 -6.04
N VAL A 41 -5.88 15.24 -6.49
CA VAL A 41 -6.64 16.19 -5.66
C VAL A 41 -8.09 16.28 -6.10
N GLY A 42 -8.97 16.62 -5.18
CA GLY A 42 -10.41 16.70 -5.42
C GLY A 42 -11.22 16.56 -4.13
N GLU A 43 -12.52 16.81 -4.19
CA GLU A 43 -13.43 16.81 -3.05
C GLU A 43 -13.60 15.42 -2.40
N SER A 44 -14.13 15.38 -1.17
CA SER A 44 -14.45 14.10 -0.52
C SER A 44 -15.42 13.29 -1.39
N GLY A 45 -15.17 11.98 -1.52
CA GLY A 45 -16.04 11.10 -2.31
C GLY A 45 -15.80 11.10 -3.83
N CYS A 46 -14.92 11.93 -4.40
CA CYS A 46 -14.70 11.97 -5.86
C CYS A 46 -13.87 10.81 -6.45
N GLY A 47 -13.71 9.69 -5.74
CA GLY A 47 -13.04 8.50 -6.25
C GLY A 47 -11.51 8.44 -6.07
N LYS A 48 -10.83 9.43 -5.46
CA LYS A 48 -9.36 9.43 -5.26
C LYS A 48 -8.82 8.16 -4.60
N SER A 49 -9.38 7.82 -3.44
CA SER A 49 -8.97 6.62 -2.70
C SER A 49 -9.32 5.35 -3.47
N VAL A 50 -10.45 5.34 -4.18
CA VAL A 50 -10.87 4.20 -5.01
C VAL A 50 -9.89 3.97 -6.16
N THR A 51 -9.45 5.04 -6.84
CA THR A 51 -8.40 4.98 -7.87
C THR A 51 -7.09 4.42 -7.29
N ALA A 52 -6.65 4.92 -6.13
CA ALA A 52 -5.44 4.44 -5.47
C ALA A 52 -5.53 2.97 -5.04
N PHE A 53 -6.64 2.56 -4.42
CA PHE A 53 -6.87 1.17 -4.01
C PHE A 53 -6.96 0.21 -5.20
N SER A 54 -7.43 0.68 -6.36
CA SER A 54 -7.53 -0.13 -7.58
C SER A 54 -6.16 -0.59 -8.08
N ILE A 55 -5.12 0.24 -7.93
CA ILE A 55 -3.74 -0.09 -8.33
C ILE A 55 -3.27 -1.38 -7.65
N ASN A 56 -3.46 -1.46 -6.33
CA ASN A 56 -3.09 -2.63 -5.54
C ASN A 56 -4.21 -3.68 -5.45
N ARG A 57 -5.34 -3.52 -6.15
CA ARG A 57 -6.56 -4.35 -6.02
C ARG A 57 -7.00 -4.55 -4.57
N LEU A 58 -7.04 -3.46 -3.80
CA LEU A 58 -7.48 -3.41 -2.40
C LEU A 58 -8.91 -2.86 -2.27
N LEU A 59 -9.70 -2.92 -3.34
CA LEU A 59 -11.10 -2.52 -3.30
C LEU A 59 -11.88 -3.41 -2.30
N PRO A 60 -12.75 -2.82 -1.46
CA PRO A 60 -13.60 -3.57 -0.53
C PRO A 60 -14.32 -4.72 -1.23
N GLN A 61 -14.18 -5.94 -0.71
CA GLN A 61 -14.83 -7.12 -1.26
C GLN A 61 -16.04 -7.51 -0.38
N PRO A 62 -17.13 -8.04 -0.96
CA PRO A 62 -17.32 -8.36 -2.38
C PRO A 62 -17.92 -7.22 -3.22
N SER A 63 -18.22 -6.07 -2.60
CA SER A 63 -18.99 -4.99 -3.24
C SER A 63 -18.23 -4.24 -4.33
N GLY A 64 -16.94 -3.97 -4.14
CA GLY A 64 -16.10 -3.17 -5.04
C GLY A 64 -15.44 -4.00 -6.15
N LYS A 65 -15.62 -3.56 -7.40
CA LYS A 65 -15.15 -4.25 -8.60
C LYS A 65 -14.57 -3.27 -9.61
N ILE A 66 -13.47 -3.65 -10.23
CA ILE A 66 -12.99 -3.02 -11.47
C ILE A 66 -13.92 -3.52 -12.58
N LEU A 67 -14.69 -2.61 -13.18
CA LEU A 67 -15.67 -2.91 -14.22
C LEU A 67 -15.04 -2.87 -15.62
N GLY A 68 -13.95 -2.12 -15.78
CA GLY A 68 -13.26 -1.97 -17.05
C GLY A 68 -11.98 -1.14 -16.92
N GLY A 69 -11.24 -1.05 -18.02
CA GLY A 69 -9.96 -0.35 -18.10
C GLY A 69 -8.74 -1.22 -17.87
N SER A 70 -7.59 -0.58 -17.80
CA SER A 70 -6.26 -1.19 -17.66
C SER A 70 -5.44 -0.43 -16.64
N ILE A 71 -4.69 -1.16 -15.82
CA ILE A 71 -3.70 -0.61 -14.89
C ILE A 71 -2.40 -1.36 -15.14
N ARG A 72 -1.35 -0.65 -15.55
CA ARG A 72 -0.04 -1.24 -15.83
C ARG A 72 1.02 -0.66 -14.92
N PHE A 73 1.78 -1.53 -14.27
CA PHE A 73 2.98 -1.18 -13.50
C PHE A 73 4.19 -1.76 -14.21
N GLU A 74 5.15 -0.92 -14.59
CA GLU A 74 6.32 -1.30 -15.39
C GLU A 74 5.95 -2.11 -16.66
N GLY A 75 4.86 -1.72 -17.31
CA GLY A 75 4.33 -2.40 -18.49
C GLY A 75 3.54 -3.68 -18.23
N ARG A 76 3.56 -4.21 -17.00
CA ARG A 76 2.78 -5.39 -16.59
C ARG A 76 1.35 -5.01 -16.25
N GLU A 77 0.37 -5.65 -16.90
CA GLU A 77 -1.05 -5.48 -16.58
C GLU A 77 -1.36 -6.01 -15.18
N LEU A 78 -2.13 -5.26 -14.39
CA LEU A 78 -2.47 -5.56 -12.98
C LEU A 78 -3.92 -5.98 -12.78
N THR A 79 -4.86 -5.45 -13.60
CA THR A 79 -6.32 -5.58 -13.36
C THR A 79 -6.79 -7.02 -13.22
N ASN A 80 -6.23 -7.90 -14.07
CA ASN A 80 -6.60 -9.32 -14.18
C ASN A 80 -5.51 -10.27 -13.68
N LEU A 81 -4.49 -9.79 -12.95
CA LEU A 81 -3.45 -10.68 -12.43
C LEU A 81 -4.05 -11.73 -11.48
N PRO A 82 -3.51 -12.96 -11.47
CA PRO A 82 -3.79 -13.90 -10.40
C PRO A 82 -3.51 -13.30 -9.02
N ILE A 83 -4.28 -13.71 -8.01
CA ILE A 83 -4.15 -13.15 -6.66
C ILE A 83 -2.75 -13.41 -6.06
N ASP A 84 -2.12 -14.53 -6.40
CA ASP A 84 -0.77 -14.86 -5.94
C ASP A 84 0.28 -13.98 -6.60
N GLU A 85 0.11 -13.65 -7.88
CA GLU A 85 1.01 -12.73 -8.58
C GLU A 85 0.92 -11.32 -8.03
N ILE A 86 -0.29 -10.81 -7.72
CA ILE A 86 -0.39 -9.47 -7.12
C ILE A 86 0.11 -9.44 -5.67
N ARG A 87 0.01 -10.54 -4.93
CA ARG A 87 0.62 -10.65 -3.58
C ARG A 87 2.14 -10.46 -3.62
N HIS A 88 2.82 -10.95 -4.66
CA HIS A 88 4.26 -10.73 -4.82
C HIS A 88 4.64 -9.29 -5.16
N LEU A 89 3.72 -8.51 -5.74
CA LEU A 89 3.95 -7.08 -6.03
C LEU A 89 3.71 -6.20 -4.81
N ARG A 90 2.66 -6.50 -4.04
CA ARG A 90 2.32 -5.77 -2.80
C ARG A 90 3.47 -5.86 -1.81
N GLY A 91 3.82 -4.74 -1.18
CA GLY A 91 4.86 -4.66 -0.15
C GLY A 91 6.29 -4.69 -0.69
N LYS A 92 6.56 -5.48 -1.73
CA LYS A 92 7.89 -5.59 -2.34
C LYS A 92 8.16 -4.52 -3.41
N GLU A 93 7.25 -4.38 -4.37
CA GLU A 93 7.38 -3.44 -5.50
C GLU A 93 6.45 -2.23 -5.34
N ILE A 94 5.28 -2.45 -4.74
CA ILE A 94 4.27 -1.41 -4.50
C ILE A 94 3.90 -1.39 -3.02
N GLY A 95 4.40 -0.38 -2.30
CA GLY A 95 4.00 -0.06 -0.92
C GLY A 95 2.73 0.80 -0.88
N MET A 96 1.95 0.70 0.19
CA MET A 96 0.79 1.55 0.43
C MET A 96 0.75 2.06 1.87
N ILE A 97 0.63 3.38 2.02
CA ILE A 97 0.38 4.04 3.31
C ILE A 97 -1.09 4.45 3.37
N PHE A 98 -1.84 3.87 4.30
CA PHE A 98 -3.28 4.12 4.49
C PHE A 98 -3.53 5.44 5.23
N GLN A 99 -4.72 6.01 5.03
CA GLN A 99 -5.13 7.30 5.61
C GLN A 99 -5.20 7.29 7.15
N GLU A 100 -5.50 6.13 7.75
CA GLU A 100 -5.51 5.94 9.20
C GLU A 100 -4.31 5.08 9.63
N PRO A 101 -3.09 5.65 9.70
CA PRO A 101 -1.89 4.87 10.00
C PRO A 101 -1.90 4.27 11.41
N MET A 102 -2.72 4.84 12.30
CA MET A 102 -2.78 4.51 13.71
C MET A 102 -3.42 3.15 13.98
N THR A 103 -4.26 2.65 13.06
CA THR A 103 -4.94 1.35 13.15
C THR A 103 -4.17 0.25 12.43
N ALA A 104 -3.12 0.58 11.67
CA ALA A 104 -2.35 -0.38 10.90
C ALA A 104 -1.43 -1.26 11.78
N LEU A 105 -1.01 -0.76 12.94
CA LEU A 105 -0.17 -1.51 13.87
C LEU A 105 -1.02 -2.31 14.85
N ASN A 106 -0.78 -3.62 14.92
CA ASN A 106 -1.41 -4.49 15.90
C ASN A 106 -0.90 -4.13 17.32
N PRO A 107 -1.80 -3.71 18.25
CA PRO A 107 -1.39 -3.20 19.56
C PRO A 107 -0.80 -4.27 20.49
N VAL A 108 -1.02 -5.56 20.21
CA VAL A 108 -0.52 -6.68 21.04
C VAL A 108 0.80 -7.24 20.55
N HIS A 109 1.40 -6.65 19.51
CA HIS A 109 2.70 -7.05 18.98
C HIS A 109 3.71 -5.91 19.08
N ARG A 110 4.96 -6.28 19.36
CA ARG A 110 6.09 -5.33 19.32
C ARG A 110 6.31 -4.82 17.90
N ILE A 111 6.87 -3.62 17.78
CA ILE A 111 7.17 -2.98 16.49
C ILE A 111 8.10 -3.87 15.66
N GLY A 112 9.17 -4.38 16.26
CA GLY A 112 10.14 -5.25 15.59
C GLY A 112 9.54 -6.51 15.01
N ARG A 113 8.58 -7.12 15.72
CA ARG A 113 7.88 -8.31 15.24
C ARG A 113 7.11 -8.01 13.95
N GLN A 114 6.40 -6.88 13.91
CA GLN A 114 5.58 -6.50 12.76
C GLN A 114 6.43 -6.11 11.55
N LEU A 115 7.55 -5.40 11.76
CA LEU A 115 8.52 -5.11 10.69
C LEU A 115 9.20 -6.38 10.17
N ALA A 116 9.61 -7.27 11.08
CA ALA A 116 10.22 -8.55 10.73
C ALA A 116 9.27 -9.46 9.95
N GLU A 117 7.99 -9.49 10.34
CA GLU A 117 6.94 -10.24 9.63
C GLU A 117 6.81 -9.78 8.18
N ALA A 118 6.77 -8.46 7.93
CA ALA A 118 6.71 -7.92 6.57
C ALA A 118 7.91 -8.38 5.72
N ILE A 119 9.13 -8.35 6.28
CA ILE A 119 10.34 -8.82 5.58
C ILE A 119 10.23 -10.32 5.28
N LEU A 120 9.91 -11.15 6.28
CA LEU A 120 9.87 -12.61 6.16
C LEU A 120 8.77 -13.11 5.22
N LEU A 121 7.64 -12.38 5.11
CA LEU A 121 6.58 -12.68 4.16
C LEU A 121 7.04 -12.58 2.70
N HIS A 122 8.00 -11.70 2.41
CA HIS A 122 8.51 -11.47 1.05
C HIS A 122 9.89 -12.11 0.80
N GLU A 123 10.67 -12.34 1.86
CA GLU A 123 12.03 -12.90 1.81
C GLU A 123 12.21 -13.97 2.93
N PRO A 124 11.57 -15.15 2.82
CA PRO A 124 11.50 -16.14 3.90
C PRO A 124 12.85 -16.79 4.25
N ASN A 125 13.86 -16.65 3.38
CA ASN A 125 15.18 -17.26 3.54
C ASN A 125 16.20 -16.33 4.21
N VAL A 126 15.81 -15.10 4.58
CA VAL A 126 16.72 -14.16 5.22
C VAL A 126 16.99 -14.58 6.67
N PRO A 127 18.25 -14.65 7.13
CA PRO A 127 18.57 -15.03 8.50
C PRO A 127 17.93 -14.10 9.54
N PRO A 128 17.50 -14.61 10.71
CA PRO A 128 16.85 -13.79 11.74
C PRO A 128 17.66 -12.57 12.20
N SER A 129 18.98 -12.70 12.27
CA SER A 129 19.89 -11.59 12.61
C SER A 129 19.84 -10.46 11.58
N GLU A 130 19.76 -10.80 10.30
CA GLU A 130 19.66 -9.84 9.21
C GLU A 130 18.28 -9.18 9.17
N VAL A 131 17.20 -9.92 9.42
CA VAL A 131 15.84 -9.36 9.54
C VAL A 131 15.76 -8.33 10.67
N LEU A 132 16.38 -8.60 11.81
CA LEU A 132 16.44 -7.67 12.93
C LEU A 132 17.22 -6.40 12.55
N GLN A 133 18.39 -6.55 11.93
CA GLN A 133 19.21 -5.42 11.47
C GLN A 133 18.46 -4.55 10.45
N ARG A 134 17.79 -5.17 9.48
CA ARG A 134 16.96 -4.46 8.49
C ARG A 134 15.80 -3.72 9.16
N SER A 135 15.12 -4.34 10.11
CA SER A 135 14.05 -3.70 10.88
C SER A 135 14.53 -2.47 11.67
N VAL A 136 15.69 -2.55 12.34
CA VAL A 136 16.29 -1.39 13.02
C VAL A 136 16.65 -0.29 12.02
N LYS A 137 17.24 -0.65 10.89
CA LYS A 137 17.62 0.29 9.83
C LYS A 137 16.41 1.00 9.21
N MET A 138 15.26 0.34 9.07
CA MET A 138 14.01 0.98 8.63
C MET A 138 13.57 2.06 9.63
N LEU A 139 13.61 1.76 10.93
CA LEU A 139 13.32 2.74 11.98
C LEU A 139 14.28 3.93 11.95
N GLU A 140 15.56 3.71 11.66
CA GLU A 140 16.56 4.78 11.45
C GLU A 140 16.21 5.67 10.26
N GLN A 141 15.84 5.08 9.12
CA GLN A 141 15.49 5.82 7.89
C GLN A 141 14.31 6.76 8.09
N VAL A 142 13.32 6.34 8.89
CA VAL A 142 12.16 7.18 9.27
C VAL A 142 12.42 8.00 10.55
N ARG A 143 13.69 8.10 10.98
CA ARG A 143 14.20 8.96 12.07
C ARG A 143 13.55 8.67 13.44
N ILE A 144 13.27 7.40 13.74
CA ILE A 144 12.80 7.01 15.07
C ILE A 144 13.98 7.09 16.06
N PRO A 145 13.85 7.82 17.18
CA PRO A 145 14.91 7.92 18.18
C PRO A 145 15.13 6.56 18.86
N SER A 146 16.40 6.24 19.16
CA SER A 146 16.81 4.97 19.78
C SER A 146 16.18 3.74 19.10
N PRO A 147 16.38 3.54 17.79
CA PRO A 147 15.64 2.54 17.01
C PRO A 147 15.88 1.10 17.52
N GLY A 148 17.09 0.81 18.00
CA GLY A 148 17.42 -0.47 18.64
C GLY A 148 16.65 -0.74 19.93
N GLU A 149 16.19 0.28 20.65
CA GLU A 149 15.30 0.13 21.81
C GLU A 149 13.83 0.11 21.37
N ARG A 150 13.45 0.96 20.41
CA ARG A 150 12.07 1.11 19.94
C ARG A 150 11.55 -0.09 19.17
N ILE A 151 12.44 -0.96 18.69
CA ILE A 151 12.07 -2.24 18.10
C ILE A 151 11.33 -3.14 19.12
N GLU A 152 11.66 -3.01 20.40
CA GLU A 152 11.04 -3.78 21.49
C GLU A 152 9.75 -3.14 22.03
N ALA A 153 9.44 -1.91 21.60
CA ALA A 153 8.26 -1.20 22.04
C ALA A 153 6.98 -1.80 21.42
N TYR A 154 5.87 -1.62 22.13
CA TYR A 154 4.53 -1.79 21.59
C TYR A 154 4.01 -0.48 20.98
N PRO A 155 3.01 -0.52 20.07
CA PRO A 155 2.47 0.69 19.44
C PRO A 155 1.98 1.75 20.43
N HIS A 156 1.39 1.36 21.56
CA HIS A 156 0.89 2.29 22.58
C HIS A 156 2.02 3.00 23.35
N GLN A 157 3.27 2.55 23.24
CA GLN A 157 4.44 3.20 23.83
C GLN A 157 5.11 4.21 22.87
N LEU A 158 4.54 4.40 21.68
CA LEU A 158 5.00 5.34 20.66
C LEU A 158 4.03 6.53 20.53
N SER A 159 4.59 7.72 20.29
CA SER A 159 3.77 8.90 19.96
C SER A 159 3.01 8.70 18.64
N GLY A 160 1.99 9.53 18.39
CA GLY A 160 1.23 9.48 17.13
C GLY A 160 2.12 9.59 15.90
N GLY A 161 3.01 10.59 15.88
CA GLY A 161 3.97 10.78 14.78
C GLY A 161 5.04 9.70 14.68
N MET A 162 5.36 8.98 15.76
CA MET A 162 6.22 7.80 15.67
C MET A 162 5.50 6.62 15.03
N ARG A 163 4.24 6.36 15.41
CA ARG A 163 3.43 5.30 14.79
C ARG A 163 3.22 5.54 13.30
N GLN A 164 2.94 6.78 12.90
CA GLN A 164 2.85 7.14 11.49
C GLN A 164 4.15 6.87 10.73
N ARG A 165 5.31 7.18 11.34
CA ARG A 165 6.61 6.95 10.72
C ARG A 165 7.00 5.48 10.65
N VAL A 166 6.61 4.66 11.61
CA VAL A 166 6.82 3.20 11.57
C VAL A 166 6.04 2.56 10.42
N MET A 167 4.90 3.12 10.05
CA MET A 167 4.12 2.61 8.92
C MET A 167 4.75 2.91 7.56
N ILE A 168 5.49 4.01 7.45
CA ILE A 168 6.19 4.44 6.23
C ILE A 168 7.38 3.52 5.98
#